data_AF-A0A971GID3-F1
#
_entry.id   AF-A0A971GID3-F1
#
_cell.length_a   1.000
_cell.length_b   1.000
_cell.length_c   1.000
_cell.angle_alpha   90.00
_cell.angle_beta   90.00
_cell.angle_gamma   90.00
#
_symmetry.space_group_name_H-M   'P 1'
#
loop_
_entity.id
_entity.type
_entity.pdbx_description
1 polymer ?
#
loop_
_entity_poly.entity_id
_entity_poly.type
_entity_poly.pdbx_seq_one_letter_code
_entity_poly.pdbx_strand_id
1 'polypeptide(L)' 'MKALKSLADDQVIEKGMHALHRVLGPAGTRRFITLTRPVREDSVSRHQKWQKTLKKDEFFDKVFGSDTK' A
#
# COMPACT_ATOMS: atom_id res chain seq x y z
N MET A 1 8.67 -10.43 -22.20
CA MET A 1 7.68 -9.45 -21.66
C MET A 1 6.89 -8.66 -22.72
N LYS A 2 7.33 -8.58 -23.99
CA LYS A 2 6.61 -7.85 -25.06
C LYS A 2 5.23 -8.43 -25.41
N ALA A 3 5.05 -9.74 -25.24
CA ALA A 3 3.81 -10.46 -25.57
C ALA A 3 2.61 -10.14 -24.65
N LEU A 4 2.83 -9.75 -23.39
CA LEU A 4 1.74 -9.38 -22.48
C LEU A 4 1.14 -8.00 -22.83
N LYS A 5 1.95 -7.12 -23.44
CA LYS A 5 1.53 -5.75 -23.80
C LYS A 5 0.54 -5.67 -24.95
N SER A 6 0.38 -6.74 -25.74
CA SER A 6 -0.56 -6.78 -26.88
C SER A 6 -1.76 -7.69 -26.65
N LEU A 7 -1.89 -8.28 -25.47
CA LEU A 7 -3.07 -9.07 -25.11
C LEU A 7 -4.16 -8.12 -24.63
N ALA A 8 -5.39 -8.42 -25.02
CA ALA A 8 -6.55 -7.76 -24.43
C ALA A 8 -6.68 -8.15 -22.94
N ASP A 9 -7.32 -7.29 -22.16
CA ASP A 9 -7.38 -7.41 -20.70
C ASP A 9 -8.03 -8.73 -20.25
N ASP A 10 -9.04 -9.21 -20.99
CA ASP A 10 -9.70 -10.50 -20.78
C ASP A 10 -8.71 -11.68 -20.87
N GLN A 11 -7.85 -11.68 -21.90
CA GLN A 11 -6.84 -12.71 -22.10
C GLN A 11 -5.75 -12.66 -21.02
N VAL A 12 -5.44 -11.47 -20.51
CA VAL A 12 -4.51 -11.30 -19.39
C VAL A 12 -5.11 -11.85 -18.10
N ILE A 13 -6.37 -11.54 -17.83
CA ILE A 13 -7.10 -12.03 -16.65
C ILE A 13 -7.20 -13.55 -16.70
N GLU A 14 -7.59 -14.14 -17.83
CA GLU A 14 -7.73 -15.58 -18.00
C GLU A 14 -6.39 -16.31 -17.74
N LYS A 15 -5.30 -15.87 -18.39
CA LYS A 15 -3.97 -16.45 -18.18
C LYS A 15 -3.48 -16.27 -16.75
N GLY A 16 -3.74 -15.12 -16.14
CA GLY A 16 -3.43 -14.84 -14.74
C GLY A 16 -4.17 -15.79 -13.79
N MET A 17 -5.48 -15.97 -13.99
CA MET A 17 -6.30 -16.88 -13.20
C MET A 17 -5.88 -18.34 -13.36
N HIS A 18 -5.52 -18.77 -14.57
CA HIS A 18 -4.96 -20.11 -14.79
C HIS A 18 -3.64 -20.31 -14.06
N ALA A 19 -2.73 -19.34 -14.12
CA ALA A 19 -1.47 -19.40 -13.39
C ALA A 19 -1.68 -19.46 -11.87
N LEU A 20 -2.59 -18.62 -11.34
CA LEU A 20 -2.95 -18.62 -9.92
C LEU A 20 -3.56 -19.95 -9.50
N HIS A 21 -4.55 -20.48 -10.22
CA HIS A 21 -5.17 -21.77 -9.93
C HIS A 21 -4.19 -22.93 -9.97
N ARG A 22 -3.27 -22.92 -10.93
CA ARG A 22 -2.24 -23.96 -11.06
C ARG A 22 -1.32 -24.01 -9.84
N VAL A 23 -0.98 -22.87 -9.25
CA VAL A 23 -0.01 -22.78 -8.14
C VAL A 23 -0.68 -22.85 -6.77
N LEU A 24 -1.81 -22.17 -6.61
CA LEU A 24 -2.47 -21.95 -5.31
C LEU A 24 -3.73 -22.81 -5.12
N GLY A 25 -4.22 -23.46 -6.17
CA GLY A 25 -5.52 -24.13 -6.17
C GLY A 25 -6.70 -23.16 -6.04
N PRO A 26 -7.96 -23.66 -6.10
CA PRO A 26 -9.16 -22.83 -6.04
C PRO A 26 -9.25 -21.96 -4.78
N ALA A 27 -9.02 -22.55 -3.61
CA ALA A 27 -9.11 -21.83 -2.34
C ALA A 27 -8.02 -20.76 -2.20
N GLY A 28 -6.79 -21.06 -2.61
CA GLY A 28 -5.67 -20.14 -2.55
C GLY A 28 -5.81 -18.99 -3.56
N THR A 29 -6.27 -19.28 -4.78
CA THR A 29 -6.59 -18.25 -5.77
C THR A 29 -7.68 -17.31 -5.27
N ARG A 30 -8.78 -17.85 -4.73
CA ARG A 30 -9.85 -17.04 -4.14
C ARG A 30 -9.31 -16.13 -3.03
N ARG A 31 -8.49 -16.67 -2.12
CA ARG A 31 -7.87 -15.88 -1.06
C ARG A 31 -7.02 -14.76 -1.66
N PHE A 32 -6.14 -15.08 -2.63
CA PHE A 32 -5.24 -14.13 -3.27
C PHE A 32 -5.98 -12.96 -3.94
N ILE A 33 -7.02 -13.23 -4.73
CA ILE A 33 -7.79 -12.16 -5.38
C ILE A 33 -8.58 -11.30 -4.38
N THR A 34 -8.98 -11.88 -3.24
CA THR A 34 -9.67 -11.16 -2.16
C THR A 34 -8.73 -10.49 -1.17
N LEU A 35 -7.40 -10.67 -1.29
CA LEU A 35 -6.45 -9.97 -0.42
C LEU A 35 -6.60 -8.47 -0.67
N THR A 36 -7.27 -7.78 0.25
CA THR A 36 -7.25 -6.33 0.29
C THR A 36 -5.78 -5.93 0.43
N ARG A 37 -5.24 -5.22 -0.57
CA ARG A 37 -3.93 -4.59 -0.40
C ARG A 37 -4.04 -3.74 0.87
N PRO A 38 -3.07 -3.79 1.80
CA PRO A 38 -3.06 -2.84 2.88
C PRO A 38 -3.16 -1.46 2.23
N VAL A 39 -4.20 -0.71 2.59
CA VAL A 39 -4.39 0.64 2.09
C VAL A 39 -3.09 1.35 2.39
N ARG A 40 -2.40 1.81 1.34
CA ARG A 40 -1.18 2.58 1.52
C ARG A 40 -1.57 3.73 2.43
N GLU A 41 -1.00 3.76 3.62
CA GLU A 41 -1.26 4.84 4.55
C GLU A 41 -0.92 6.15 3.84
N ASP A 42 -1.92 7.01 3.69
CA ASP A 42 -1.71 8.29 3.02
C ASP A 42 -0.75 9.15 3.86
N SER A 43 -0.12 10.12 3.21
CA SER A 43 0.88 10.96 3.86
C SER A 43 0.33 11.72 5.07
N VAL A 44 -0.96 12.08 5.07
CA VAL A 44 -1.62 12.81 6.16
C VAL A 44 -1.86 11.88 7.35
N SER A 45 -2.42 10.69 7.12
CA SER A 45 -2.63 9.67 8.15
C SER A 45 -1.30 9.29 8.83
N ARG A 46 -0.25 9.10 8.03
CA ARG A 46 1.11 8.85 8.55
C ARG A 46 1.63 10.02 9.38
N HIS A 47 1.43 11.25 8.91
CA HIS A 47 1.86 12.45 9.63
C HIS A 47 1.10 12.62 10.94
N GLN A 48 -0.20 12.38 10.97
CA GLN A 48 -1.02 12.43 12.19
C GLN A 48 -0.57 11.38 13.21
N LYS A 49 -0.24 10.16 12.76
CA LYS A 49 0.34 9.15 13.66
C LYS A 49 1.66 9.61 14.25
N TRP A 50 2.54 10.17 13.43
CA TRP A 50 3.80 10.75 13.91
C TRP A 50 3.54 11.89 14.91
N GLN A 51 2.65 12.84 14.62
CA GLN A 51 2.31 13.94 15.53
C GLN A 51 1.80 13.44 16.89
N LYS A 52 1.00 12.37 16.92
CA LYS A 52 0.52 11.76 18.17
C LYS A 52 1.64 11.19 19.05
N THR A 53 2.81 10.90 18.49
CA THR A 53 3.97 10.42 19.26
C THR A 53 4.78 11.56 19.90
N LEU A 54 4.52 12.81 19.53
CA LEU A 54 5.27 13.96 20.02
C LEU A 54 4.66 14.49 21.32
N LYS A 55 5.53 14.85 22.25
CA LYS A 55 5.16 15.77 23.33
C LYS A 55 5.15 17.18 22.76
N LYS A 56 3.95 17.77 22.69
CA LYS A 56 3.71 19.03 22.00
C LYS A 56 4.66 20.13 22.47
N ASP A 57 4.72 20.37 23.77
CA ASP A 57 5.45 21.53 24.30
C ASP A 57 6.97 21.39 24.06
N GLU A 58 7.55 20.22 24.36
CA GLU A 58 8.97 19.93 24.09
C GLU A 58 9.32 20.07 22.59
N PHE A 59 8.43 19.63 21.70
CA PHE A 59 8.64 19.75 20.26
C PHE A 59 8.56 21.21 19.80
N PHE A 60 7.58 21.96 20.29
CA PHE A 60 7.41 23.37 19.93
C PHE A 60 8.57 24.21 20.44
N ASP A 61 9.03 23.98 21.67
CA ASP A 61 10.21 24.65 22.23
C ASP A 61 11.47 24.35 21.40
N LYS A 62 11.63 23.10 20.95
CA LYS A 62 12.76 22.72 20.09
C LYS A 62 12.72 23.36 18.70
N VAL A 63 11.55 23.50 18.10
CA VAL A 63 11.39 23.95 16.71
C VAL A 63 11.30 25.48 16.62
N PHE A 64 10.61 26.12 17.57
CA PHE A 64 10.30 27.54 17.54
C PHE A 64 11.02 28.33 18.65
N GLY A 65 11.53 27.68 19.69
CA GLY A 65 12.14 28.36 20.85
C GLY A 65 13.49 29.01 20.58
N SER A 66 14.12 28.76 19.43
CA SER A 66 15.40 29.41 19.06
C SER A 66 15.27 30.76 18.37
N ASP A 67 14.06 31.26 18.12
CA ASP A 67 13.81 32.53 17.40
C ASP A 67 13.53 33.73 18.33
N THR A 68 13.87 33.64 19.62
CA THR A 68 13.91 34.83 20.48
C THR A 68 15.29 35.46 20.38
N LYS A 69 15.50 36.32 19.38
CA LYS A 69 16.66 37.21 19.28
C LYS A 69 16.21 38.67 19.31
#